data_AF-A0A835UJ65-F1
#
_entry.id   AF-A0A835UJ65-F1
#
_cell.length_a   1.000
_cell.length_b   1.000
_cell.length_c   1.000
_cell.angle_alpha   90.00
_cell.angle_beta   90.00
_cell.angle_gamma   90.00
#
_symmetry.space_group_name_H-M   'P 1'
#
loop_
_entity.id
_entity.type
_entity.pdbx_description
1 polymer ?
#
loop_
_entity_poly.entity_id
_entity_poly.type
_entity_poly.pdbx_seq_one_letter_code
_entity_poly.pdbx_strand_id
1 'polypeptide(L)'
;MSLPARSQIWILFFHLLQLLSSPVRGFYLPGSYPIKYKIGDTVSVKKRIDEMYQVNLILDNLPAIRYTTKEDLVHHWTGYPIGVNLRDSYFIFNHLKFTVLVHKYEEPATVAAASATSVGDTSAFRGDRDGPGYMVVGFEVVPCSFPHDAESIKNLKPREKYPTKIQCEPTTVSMELKEKQPLVFTYEVSFVESDIRWPSRWDAYLKMEGLRCTGSPSSTRSW
;
A
#
# COMPACT_ATOMS: atom_id res chain seq x y z
N MET A 1 21.57 -42.26 45.99
CA MET A 1 20.68 -43.39 45.64
C MET A 1 20.57 -43.46 44.13
N SER A 2 21.24 -44.42 43.49
CA SER A 2 21.26 -44.62 42.05
C SER A 2 19.95 -45.29 41.61
N LEU A 3 19.16 -44.62 40.76
CA LEU A 3 17.98 -45.21 40.14
C LEU A 3 18.39 -46.37 39.20
N PRO A 4 17.64 -47.48 39.16
CA PRO A 4 18.00 -48.64 38.35
C PRO A 4 18.02 -48.29 36.86
N ALA A 5 19.05 -48.76 36.14
CA ALA A 5 19.33 -48.42 34.73
C ALA A 5 18.14 -48.61 33.77
N ARG A 6 17.20 -49.50 34.11
CA ARG A 6 15.97 -49.76 33.33
C ARG A 6 14.97 -48.60 33.38
N SER A 7 14.97 -47.80 34.45
CA SER A 7 14.13 -46.61 34.61
C SER A 7 14.69 -45.40 33.87
N GLN A 8 16.02 -45.26 33.82
CA GLN A 8 16.71 -44.21 33.06
C GLN A 8 16.44 -44.30 31.56
N ILE A 9 16.40 -45.52 31.01
CA ILE A 9 16.11 -45.76 29.58
C ILE A 9 14.67 -45.35 29.23
N TRP A 10 13.70 -45.64 30.10
CA TRP A 10 12.30 -45.26 29.87
C TRP A 10 12.09 -43.74 29.97
N ILE A 11 12.79 -43.07 30.89
CA ILE A 11 12.73 -41.60 31.03
C ILE A 11 13.38 -40.91 29.82
N LEU A 12 14.52 -41.42 29.35
CA LEU A 12 15.16 -40.92 28.13
C LEU A 12 14.30 -41.18 26.88
N PHE A 13 13.61 -42.32 26.80
CA PHE A 13 12.70 -42.61 25.70
C PHE A 13 11.45 -41.72 25.73
N PHE A 14 10.92 -41.40 26.92
CA PHE A 14 9.78 -40.47 27.07
C PHE A 14 10.17 -39.02 26.72
N HIS A 15 11.37 -38.59 27.11
CA HIS A 15 11.89 -37.26 26.73
C HIS A 15 12.24 -37.17 25.25
N LEU A 16 12.79 -38.23 24.64
CA LEU A 16 13.06 -38.29 23.21
C LEU A 16 11.74 -38.30 22.40
N LEU A 17 10.71 -39.00 22.87
CA LEU A 17 9.39 -39.01 22.23
C LEU A 17 8.65 -37.65 22.34
N GLN A 18 8.85 -36.90 23.43
CA GLN A 18 8.33 -35.52 23.56
C GLN A 18 9.07 -34.50 22.69
N LEU A 19 10.35 -34.72 22.37
CA LEU A 19 11.09 -33.90 21.40
C LEU A 19 10.63 -34.14 19.96
N LEU A 20 10.14 -35.35 19.65
CA LEU A 20 9.57 -35.70 18.33
C LEU A 20 8.12 -35.27 18.12
N SER A 21 7.41 -34.80 19.16
CA SER A 21 6.03 -34.32 19.05
C SER A 21 5.89 -32.81 19.04
N SER A 22 6.96 -32.07 18.71
CA SER A 22 6.80 -30.66 18.37
C SER A 22 6.06 -30.60 17.03
N PRO A 23 4.81 -30.13 16.93
CA PRO A 23 4.28 -29.76 15.63
C PRO A 23 5.14 -28.59 15.15
N VAL A 24 6.13 -28.87 14.31
CA VAL A 24 6.78 -27.84 13.50
C VAL A 24 5.67 -27.32 12.58
N ARG A 25 4.93 -26.33 13.08
CA ARG A 25 4.03 -25.54 12.26
C ARG A 25 4.93 -24.66 11.40
N GLY A 26 5.34 -25.21 10.26
CA GLY A 26 5.81 -24.40 9.16
C GLY A 26 4.68 -23.47 8.76
N PHE A 27 4.72 -22.22 9.21
CA PHE A 27 3.89 -21.17 8.63
C PHE A 27 4.68 -20.54 7.50
N TYR A 28 4.27 -20.88 6.30
CA TYR A 28 4.62 -20.19 5.08
C TYR A 28 3.96 -18.80 5.12
N LEU A 29 4.74 -17.73 5.25
CA LEU A 29 4.29 -16.36 5.00
C LEU A 29 5.01 -15.78 3.79
N PRO A 30 4.43 -15.97 2.60
CA PRO A 30 4.50 -14.97 1.56
C PRO A 30 3.08 -14.58 1.17
N GLY A 31 2.77 -13.30 1.36
CA GLY A 31 1.58 -12.65 0.83
C GLY A 31 0.28 -13.29 1.30
N SER A 32 -0.21 -12.87 2.47
CA SER A 32 -1.60 -13.13 2.86
C SER A 32 -2.52 -12.83 1.67
N TYR A 33 -3.27 -13.83 1.22
CA TYR A 33 -4.17 -13.69 0.08
C TYR A 33 -5.12 -12.52 0.32
N PRO A 34 -5.43 -11.69 -0.70
CA PRO A 34 -6.37 -10.59 -0.54
C PRO A 34 -7.70 -11.09 0.04
N ILE A 35 -8.02 -10.65 1.25
CA ILE A 35 -9.28 -10.99 1.91
C ILE A 35 -10.38 -10.21 1.21
N LYS A 36 -11.25 -10.92 0.48
CA LYS A 36 -12.43 -10.34 -0.17
C LYS A 36 -13.53 -10.15 0.88
N TYR A 37 -13.95 -8.90 1.07
CA TYR A 37 -15.05 -8.55 1.95
C TYR A 37 -16.37 -8.42 1.19
N LYS A 38 -17.46 -8.88 1.82
CA LYS A 38 -18.83 -8.67 1.37
C LYS A 38 -19.52 -7.61 2.23
N ILE A 39 -20.57 -7.01 1.68
CA ILE A 39 -21.42 -6.08 2.42
C ILE A 39 -22.05 -6.84 3.59
N GLY A 40 -21.84 -6.35 4.82
CA GLY A 40 -22.30 -6.99 6.06
C GLY A 40 -21.22 -7.73 6.85
N ASP A 41 -20.02 -7.93 6.28
CA ASP A 41 -18.92 -8.56 7.01
C ASP A 41 -18.43 -7.69 8.17
N THR A 42 -18.16 -8.30 9.32
CA THR A 42 -17.55 -7.61 10.45
C THR A 42 -16.03 -7.61 10.28
N VAL A 43 -15.43 -6.42 10.17
CA VAL A 43 -13.98 -6.25 10.00
C VAL A 43 -13.38 -5.71 11.30
N SER A 44 -12.45 -6.47 11.90
CA SER A 44 -11.65 -5.96 13.02
C SER A 44 -10.55 -5.05 12.50
N VAL A 45 -10.84 -3.74 12.46
CA VAL A 45 -9.89 -2.73 11.97
C VAL A 45 -8.68 -2.61 12.90
N LYS A 46 -8.88 -2.73 14.22
CA LYS A 46 -7.77 -2.72 15.20
C LYS A 46 -6.75 -3.82 14.92
N LYS A 47 -7.22 -5.06 14.74
CA LYS A 47 -6.36 -6.20 14.38
C LYS A 47 -5.57 -5.94 13.10
N ARG A 48 -6.20 -5.34 12.09
CA ARG A 48 -5.53 -4.99 10.83
C ARG A 48 -4.46 -3.92 11.01
N ILE A 49 -4.68 -2.97 11.92
CA ILE A 49 -3.66 -1.97 12.28
C ILE A 49 -2.48 -2.65 12.98
N ASP A 50 -2.73 -3.56 13.91
CA ASP A 50 -1.67 -4.32 14.61
C ASP A 50 -0.87 -5.22 13.65
N GLU A 51 -1.53 -5.81 12.65
CA GLU A 51 -0.90 -6.59 11.58
C GLU A 51 -0.20 -5.71 10.52
N MET A 52 -0.14 -4.39 10.72
CA MET A 52 0.43 -3.43 9.77
C MET A 52 -0.14 -3.58 8.35
N TYR A 53 -1.44 -3.88 8.25
CA TYR A 53 -2.08 -4.16 6.97
C TYR A 53 -1.98 -2.96 6.03
N GLN A 54 -1.45 -3.22 4.82
CA GLN A 54 -1.30 -2.22 3.77
C GLN A 54 -2.39 -2.36 2.71
N VAL A 55 -2.92 -1.21 2.30
CA VAL A 55 -3.84 -1.11 1.17
C VAL A 55 -3.04 -0.76 -0.07
N ASN A 56 -3.08 -1.66 -1.05
CA ASN A 56 -2.45 -1.48 -2.36
C ASN A 56 -3.49 -1.02 -3.37
N LEU A 57 -3.26 0.14 -3.97
CA LEU A 57 -4.07 0.72 -5.04
C LEU A 57 -3.27 0.69 -6.33
N ILE A 58 -3.97 0.55 -7.46
CA ILE A 58 -3.35 0.52 -8.80
C ILE A 58 -4.12 1.49 -9.71
N LEU A 59 -3.38 2.27 -10.49
CA LEU A 59 -3.91 3.15 -11.54
C LEU A 59 -3.05 2.97 -12.79
N ASP A 60 -3.68 2.68 -13.94
CA ASP A 60 -2.97 2.41 -15.21
C ASP A 60 -1.80 1.41 -15.08
N ASN A 61 -2.04 0.34 -14.34
CA ASN A 61 -1.06 -0.70 -13.97
C ASN A 61 0.10 -0.23 -13.08
N LEU A 62 0.11 1.01 -12.60
CA LEU A 62 1.09 1.52 -11.65
C LEU A 62 0.53 1.41 -10.22
N PRO A 63 1.26 0.79 -9.27
CA PRO A 63 0.84 0.81 -7.88
C PRO A 63 0.95 2.23 -7.29
N ALA A 64 0.19 2.53 -6.25
CA ALA A 64 0.35 3.78 -5.52
C ALA A 64 1.67 3.76 -4.74
N ILE A 65 2.51 4.79 -4.89
CA ILE A 65 3.72 5.00 -4.09
C ILE A 65 3.42 5.99 -2.97
N ARG A 66 3.89 5.69 -1.77
CA ARG A 66 3.99 6.64 -0.66
C ARG A 66 5.45 6.90 -0.36
N TYR A 67 5.81 8.19 -0.29
CA TYR A 67 7.14 8.62 0.14
C TYR A 67 7.11 8.95 1.63
N THR A 68 8.14 8.52 2.35
CA THR A 68 8.37 8.95 3.73
C THR A 68 9.81 9.35 3.90
N THR A 69 10.04 10.58 4.34
CA THR A 69 11.37 11.07 4.68
C THR A 69 11.68 10.71 6.12
N LYS A 70 12.76 9.97 6.35
CA LYS A 70 13.36 9.77 7.67
C LYS A 70 14.83 10.09 7.55
N GLU A 71 15.34 11.00 8.39
CA GLU A 71 16.79 11.30 8.47
C GLU A 71 17.43 11.55 7.09
N ASP A 72 16.79 12.41 6.28
CA ASP A 72 17.17 12.75 4.89
C ASP A 72 17.14 11.60 3.86
N LEU A 73 16.73 10.40 4.26
CA LEU A 73 16.48 9.27 3.38
C LEU A 73 15.00 9.17 3.02
N VAL A 74 14.72 9.31 1.72
CA VAL A 74 13.38 9.10 1.16
C VAL A 74 13.15 7.60 0.99
N HIS A 75 12.22 7.06 1.77
CA HIS A 75 11.78 5.67 1.65
C HIS A 75 10.54 5.60 0.76
N HIS A 76 10.57 4.64 -0.16
CA HIS A 76 9.50 4.39 -1.12
C HIS A 76 8.72 3.16 -0.66
N TRP A 77 7.42 3.33 -0.43
CA TRP A 77 6.52 2.25 -0.05
C TRP A 77 5.43 2.08 -1.11
N THR A 78 5.10 0.84 -1.47
CA THR A 78 3.85 0.57 -2.20
C THR A 78 2.68 0.57 -1.24
N GLY A 79 1.63 1.30 -1.61
CA GLY A 79 0.41 1.42 -0.82
C GLY A 79 0.57 2.27 0.43
N TYR A 80 -0.41 2.14 1.32
CA TYR A 80 -0.43 2.87 2.58
C TYR A 80 -0.98 1.98 3.71
N PRO A 81 -0.52 2.14 4.96
CA PRO A 81 -1.10 1.42 6.09
C PRO A 81 -2.54 1.89 6.33
N ILE A 82 -3.42 1.00 6.79
CA ILE A 82 -4.81 1.38 7.11
C ILE A 82 -4.90 2.35 8.30
N GLY A 83 -3.92 2.32 9.21
CA GLY A 83 -3.90 3.12 10.42
C GLY A 83 -2.63 2.91 11.23
N VAL A 84 -2.60 3.46 12.43
CA VAL A 84 -1.48 3.34 13.37
C VAL A 84 -2.00 3.17 14.80
N ASN A 85 -1.27 2.39 15.60
CA ASN A 85 -1.48 2.30 17.04
C ASN A 85 -0.45 3.19 17.75
N LEU A 86 -0.93 4.13 18.57
CA LEU A 86 -0.11 5.07 19.34
C LEU A 86 -0.60 5.06 20.79
N ARG A 87 0.24 4.58 21.72
CA ARG A 87 -0.04 4.59 23.17
C ARG A 87 -1.41 3.97 23.51
N ASP A 88 -1.69 2.80 22.93
CA ASP A 88 -2.95 2.04 23.08
C ASP A 88 -4.20 2.68 22.43
N SER A 89 -4.06 3.83 21.77
CA SER A 89 -5.09 4.42 20.92
C SER A 89 -4.85 4.08 19.45
N TYR A 90 -5.92 3.67 18.76
CA TYR A 90 -5.88 3.29 17.36
C TYR A 90 -6.39 4.44 16.50
N PHE A 91 -5.60 4.83 15.51
CA PHE A 91 -5.95 5.88 14.57
C PHE A 91 -6.07 5.30 13.17
N ILE A 92 -7.00 5.81 12.38
CA ILE A 92 -7.22 5.38 11.00
C ILE A 92 -6.85 6.48 10.01
N PHE A 93 -6.30 6.07 8.87
CA PHE A 93 -6.12 6.93 7.72
C PHE A 93 -7.34 6.81 6.80
N ASN A 94 -8.16 7.86 6.80
CA ASN A 94 -9.46 7.87 6.15
C ASN A 94 -9.59 8.95 5.07
N HIS A 95 -8.61 9.84 4.94
CA HIS A 95 -8.50 10.76 3.82
C HIS A 95 -7.27 10.40 2.98
N LEU A 96 -7.44 10.22 1.67
CA LEU A 96 -6.35 9.90 0.75
C LEU A 96 -6.14 11.02 -0.25
N LYS A 97 -4.94 11.59 -0.25
CA LYS A 97 -4.53 12.53 -1.27
C LYS A 97 -3.77 11.79 -2.36
N PHE A 98 -4.34 11.77 -3.55
CA PHE A 98 -3.72 11.18 -4.73
C PHE A 98 -3.08 12.26 -5.60
N THR A 99 -1.87 11.96 -6.05
CA THR A 99 -1.18 12.75 -7.08
C THR A 99 -0.89 11.83 -8.26
N VAL A 100 -1.52 12.15 -9.38
CA VAL A 100 -1.35 11.44 -10.65
C VAL A 100 -0.39 12.25 -11.49
N LEU A 101 0.81 11.71 -11.68
CA LEU A 101 1.81 12.34 -12.52
C LEU A 101 1.46 12.05 -13.98
N VAL A 102 1.38 13.10 -14.79
CA VAL A 102 1.05 13.01 -16.20
C VAL A 102 2.17 13.57 -17.06
N HIS A 103 2.40 12.96 -18.21
CA HIS A 103 3.34 13.44 -19.21
C HIS A 103 2.59 13.66 -20.52
N LYS A 104 2.97 14.70 -21.27
CA LYS A 104 2.39 14.94 -22.60
C LYS A 104 2.69 13.75 -23.50
N TYR A 105 1.71 13.37 -24.30
CA TYR A 105 1.86 12.31 -25.28
C TYR A 105 2.77 12.80 -26.39
N GLU A 106 4.00 12.28 -26.41
CA GLU A 106 4.91 12.46 -27.53
C GLU A 106 4.56 11.40 -28.59
N GLU A 107 4.01 11.82 -29.73
CA GLU A 107 3.85 10.94 -30.88
C GLU A 107 5.23 10.43 -31.31
N PRO A 108 5.45 9.10 -31.43
CA PRO A 108 6.69 8.60 -31.98
C PRO A 108 6.93 9.23 -33.37
N ALA A 109 8.15 9.67 -33.66
CA ALA A 109 8.48 10.36 -34.91
C ALA A 109 8.06 9.57 -36.18
N THR A 110 7.93 8.25 -36.08
CA THR A 110 7.46 7.36 -37.15
C THR A 110 5.95 7.48 -37.44
N VAL A 111 5.11 7.76 -36.44
CA VAL A 111 3.67 7.98 -36.65
C VAL A 111 3.38 9.42 -37.09
N ALA A 112 4.14 10.40 -36.62
CA ALA A 112 4.02 11.78 -37.10
C ALA A 112 4.37 11.89 -38.60
N ALA A 113 5.39 11.14 -39.07
CA ALA A 113 5.75 11.05 -40.48
C ALA A 113 4.69 10.30 -41.31
N ALA A 114 4.09 9.23 -40.77
CA ALA A 114 3.03 8.49 -41.46
C ALA A 114 1.74 9.31 -41.60
N SER A 115 1.37 10.09 -40.58
CA SER A 115 0.21 10.99 -40.57
C SER A 115 0.36 12.18 -41.54
N ALA A 116 1.58 12.53 -41.95
CA ALA A 116 1.81 13.53 -43.00
C ALA A 116 1.56 13.00 -44.43
N THR A 117 1.47 11.68 -44.61
CA THR A 117 1.34 11.04 -45.94
C THR A 117 0.02 10.31 -46.20
N SER A 118 -0.83 10.13 -45.19
CA SER A 118 -2.15 9.52 -45.37
C SER A 118 -3.26 10.55 -45.21
N VAL A 119 -3.89 10.91 -46.33
CA VAL A 119 -5.26 11.44 -46.35
C VAL A 119 -6.19 10.29 -45.95
N GLY A 120 -6.26 10.00 -44.66
CA GLY A 120 -6.94 8.83 -44.12
C GLY A 120 -7.24 9.04 -42.65
N ASP A 121 -8.51 9.26 -42.38
CA ASP A 121 -9.14 9.55 -41.10
C ASP A 121 -8.70 8.58 -39.97
N THR A 122 -7.79 9.04 -39.11
CA THR A 122 -7.42 8.36 -37.84
C THR A 122 -8.17 8.94 -36.64
N SER A 123 -9.41 9.40 -36.82
CA SER A 123 -10.27 9.90 -35.73
C SER A 123 -10.71 8.81 -34.72
N ALA A 124 -10.43 7.52 -34.96
CA ALA A 124 -10.90 6.44 -34.09
C ALA A 124 -10.25 6.40 -32.68
N PHE A 125 -9.14 7.11 -32.44
CA PHE A 125 -8.55 7.29 -31.09
C PHE A 125 -8.53 8.74 -30.60
N ARG A 126 -8.76 9.71 -31.49
CA ARG A 126 -8.96 11.11 -31.12
C ARG A 126 -10.46 11.33 -30.97
N GLY A 127 -10.99 10.92 -29.83
CA GLY A 127 -12.23 11.53 -29.35
C GLY A 127 -12.02 13.03 -29.40
N ASP A 128 -12.85 13.72 -30.17
CA ASP A 128 -12.94 15.17 -30.41
C ASP A 128 -12.39 16.02 -29.24
N ARG A 129 -11.07 16.18 -29.18
CA ARG A 129 -10.35 16.89 -28.14
C ARG A 129 -9.22 17.64 -28.82
N ASP A 130 -9.43 18.94 -28.95
CA ASP A 130 -8.51 19.90 -29.55
C ASP A 130 -7.34 20.21 -28.60
N GLY A 131 -6.63 19.18 -28.12
CA GLY A 131 -5.55 19.32 -27.15
C GLY A 131 -4.60 18.12 -27.09
N PRO A 132 -3.37 18.31 -26.60
CA PRO A 132 -2.38 17.24 -26.49
C PRO A 132 -2.89 16.13 -25.58
N GLY A 133 -2.71 14.88 -25.99
CA GLY A 133 -2.95 13.72 -25.13
C GLY A 133 -2.01 13.72 -23.93
N TYR A 134 -2.42 13.10 -22.83
CA TYR A 134 -1.57 12.91 -21.64
C TYR A 134 -1.55 11.43 -21.27
N MET A 135 -0.41 10.96 -20.80
CA MET A 135 -0.22 9.61 -20.27
C MET A 135 0.10 9.65 -18.79
N VAL A 136 -0.37 8.67 -18.04
CA VAL A 136 -0.04 8.51 -16.62
C VAL A 136 1.37 7.92 -16.50
N VAL A 137 2.23 8.62 -15.77
CA VAL A 137 3.64 8.27 -15.57
C VAL A 137 4.03 8.08 -14.10
N GLY A 138 3.09 8.29 -13.18
CA GLY A 138 3.29 8.03 -11.77
C GLY A 138 1.98 8.12 -11.00
N PHE A 139 1.91 7.37 -9.89
CA PHE A 139 0.75 7.36 -9.01
C PHE A 139 1.21 7.41 -7.57
N GLU A 140 0.91 8.51 -6.89
CA GLU A 140 1.35 8.78 -5.53
C GLU A 140 0.16 8.86 -4.59
N VAL A 141 0.36 8.42 -3.34
CA VAL A 141 -0.64 8.47 -2.28
C VAL A 141 -0.04 9.04 -0.99
N VAL A 142 -0.76 9.99 -0.41
CA VAL A 142 -0.50 10.52 0.93
C VAL A 142 -1.71 10.23 1.82
N PRO A 143 -1.58 9.31 2.80
CA PRO A 143 -2.65 8.99 3.73
C PRO A 143 -2.70 10.02 4.87
N CYS A 144 -3.90 10.49 5.19
CA CYS A 144 -4.16 11.41 6.30
C CYS A 144 -5.27 10.90 7.20
N SER A 145 -5.12 11.18 8.48
CA SER A 145 -6.10 10.88 9.51
C SER A 145 -6.88 12.15 9.80
N PHE A 146 -8.15 12.19 9.43
CA PHE A 146 -8.98 13.39 9.50
C PHE A 146 -10.34 13.10 10.15
N PRO A 147 -10.73 13.84 11.20
CA PRO A 147 -12.01 13.66 11.87
C PRO A 147 -13.11 14.30 11.03
N HIS A 148 -13.78 13.49 10.21
CA HIS A 148 -14.91 13.96 9.43
C HIS A 148 -16.09 14.31 10.32
N ASP A 149 -16.69 15.47 10.07
CA ASP A 149 -17.96 15.83 10.69
C ASP A 149 -19.09 14.99 10.09
N ALA A 150 -19.71 14.15 10.93
CA ALA A 150 -20.80 13.27 10.52
C ALA A 150 -22.02 14.05 10.01
N GLU A 151 -22.27 15.27 10.50
CA GLU A 151 -23.43 16.06 10.09
C GLU A 151 -23.30 16.57 8.66
N SER A 152 -22.11 16.99 8.26
CA SER A 152 -21.80 17.44 6.90
C SER A 152 -22.00 16.38 5.81
N ILE A 153 -22.16 15.09 6.17
CA ILE A 153 -22.20 13.97 5.21
C ILE A 153 -23.55 13.27 5.17
N LYS A 154 -24.45 13.49 6.16
CA LYS A 154 -25.76 12.81 6.23
C LYS A 154 -26.59 12.92 4.94
N ASN A 155 -26.43 14.00 4.21
CA ASN A 155 -27.19 14.30 2.99
C ASN A 155 -26.40 14.08 1.70
N LEU A 156 -25.13 13.69 1.78
CA LEU A 156 -24.29 13.48 0.62
C LEU A 156 -24.48 12.07 0.07
N LYS A 157 -24.67 11.96 -1.24
CA LYS A 157 -24.61 10.65 -1.90
C LYS A 157 -23.16 10.18 -1.99
N PRO A 158 -22.93 8.86 -2.10
CA PRO A 158 -21.60 8.34 -2.37
C PRO A 158 -20.95 9.05 -3.58
N ARG A 159 -19.70 9.49 -3.41
CA ARG A 159 -18.85 10.18 -4.42
C ARG A 159 -19.19 11.66 -4.67
N GLU A 160 -20.03 12.28 -3.85
CA GLU A 160 -20.21 13.73 -3.89
C GLU A 160 -19.00 14.48 -3.31
N LYS A 161 -18.86 15.76 -3.68
CA LYS A 161 -17.77 16.60 -3.18
C LYS A 161 -17.95 16.83 -1.69
N TYR A 162 -16.85 16.69 -0.95
CA TYR A 162 -16.83 17.02 0.47
C TYR A 162 -16.98 18.55 0.65
N PRO A 163 -17.84 19.03 1.58
CA PRO A 163 -18.24 20.43 1.63
C PRO A 163 -17.15 21.36 2.19
N THR A 164 -16.20 20.81 2.95
CA THR A 164 -15.14 21.59 3.61
C THR A 164 -13.78 21.24 3.03
N LYS A 165 -12.86 22.20 3.01
CA LYS A 165 -11.46 21.91 2.66
C LYS A 165 -10.83 21.07 3.76
N ILE A 166 -10.32 19.90 3.38
CA ILE A 166 -9.62 19.00 4.30
C ILE A 166 -8.16 19.46 4.39
N GLN A 167 -7.66 19.70 5.61
CA GLN A 167 -6.25 19.91 5.84
C GLN A 167 -5.61 18.55 6.17
N CYS A 168 -4.84 18.03 5.21
CA CYS A 168 -4.20 16.73 5.27
C CYS A 168 -2.75 16.92 5.73
N GLU A 169 -2.50 16.62 7.01
CA GLU A 169 -1.17 16.68 7.61
C GLU A 169 -0.65 15.25 7.87
N PRO A 170 0.31 14.72 7.08
CA PRO A 170 0.66 13.30 7.08
C PRO A 170 1.36 12.81 8.35
N THR A 171 1.95 13.72 9.12
CA THR A 171 2.73 13.42 10.33
C THR A 171 1.88 13.36 11.59
N THR A 172 0.68 13.94 11.54
CA THR A 172 -0.24 14.00 12.68
C THR A 172 -1.41 13.05 12.48
N VAL A 173 -1.87 12.46 13.57
CA VAL A 173 -3.10 11.65 13.55
C VAL A 173 -4.15 12.26 14.45
N SER A 174 -5.39 12.25 13.99
CA SER A 174 -6.49 12.93 14.69
C SER A 174 -7.81 12.15 14.67
N MET A 175 -7.96 11.15 13.80
CA MET A 175 -9.13 10.28 13.75
C MET A 175 -8.89 8.99 14.55
N GLU A 176 -9.23 9.03 15.83
CA GLU A 176 -9.22 7.87 16.74
C GLU A 176 -10.41 6.94 16.48
N LEU A 177 -10.19 5.62 16.56
CA LEU A 177 -11.20 4.59 16.38
C LEU A 177 -11.95 4.27 17.69
N LYS A 178 -13.27 4.53 17.69
CA LYS A 178 -14.18 4.13 18.77
C LYS A 178 -15.10 2.99 18.33
N GLU A 179 -15.61 2.23 19.30
CA GLU A 179 -16.50 1.10 19.01
C GLU A 179 -17.80 1.58 18.35
N LYS A 180 -18.23 0.87 17.29
CA LYS A 180 -19.46 1.12 16.53
C LYS A 180 -19.58 2.55 15.96
N GLN A 181 -18.47 3.27 15.84
CA GLN A 181 -18.44 4.58 15.21
C GLN A 181 -18.51 4.43 13.68
N PRO A 182 -19.41 5.18 13.00
CA PRO A 182 -19.39 5.22 11.54
C PRO A 182 -18.10 5.89 11.05
N LEU A 183 -17.46 5.27 10.06
CA LEU A 183 -16.26 5.79 9.43
C LEU A 183 -16.58 6.34 8.06
N VAL A 184 -16.07 7.53 7.81
CA VAL A 184 -16.18 8.22 6.53
C VAL A 184 -14.83 8.18 5.88
N PHE A 185 -14.79 7.80 4.61
CA PHE A 185 -13.61 7.85 3.78
C PHE A 185 -13.78 8.92 2.72
N THR A 186 -12.75 9.72 2.53
CA THR A 186 -12.69 10.74 1.48
C THR A 186 -11.38 10.63 0.72
N TYR A 187 -11.35 11.19 -0.48
CA TYR A 187 -10.12 11.27 -1.25
C TYR A 187 -10.12 12.57 -2.06
N GLU A 188 -8.94 13.03 -2.41
CA GLU A 188 -8.72 14.09 -3.38
C GLU A 188 -7.74 13.61 -4.46
N VAL A 189 -7.91 14.11 -5.68
CA VAL A 189 -7.05 13.75 -6.82
C VAL A 189 -6.50 15.03 -7.43
N SER A 190 -5.18 15.07 -7.58
CA SER A 190 -4.45 16.12 -8.25
C SER A 190 -3.69 15.54 -9.45
N PHE A 191 -3.73 16.23 -10.58
CA PHE A 191 -2.93 15.88 -11.76
C PHE A 191 -1.77 16.87 -11.85
N VAL A 192 -0.55 16.36 -11.93
CA VAL A 192 0.68 17.17 -11.97
C VAL A 192 1.48 16.76 -13.19
N GLU A 193 1.84 17.73 -14.04
CA GLU A 193 2.70 17.48 -15.18
C GLU A 193 4.12 17.14 -14.69
N SER A 194 4.71 16.10 -15.26
CA SER A 194 6.02 15.58 -14.89
C SER A 194 6.88 15.35 -16.13
N ASP A 195 8.19 15.55 -16.00
CA ASP A 195 9.17 15.30 -17.07
C ASP A 195 9.52 13.80 -17.23
N ILE A 196 8.91 12.93 -16.42
CA ILE A 196 9.10 11.47 -16.53
C ILE A 196 8.51 11.01 -17.87
N ARG A 197 9.39 10.52 -18.75
CA ARG A 197 8.98 9.89 -20.00
C ARG A 197 8.23 8.59 -19.72
N TRP A 198 7.18 8.34 -20.51
CA TRP A 198 6.33 7.16 -20.33
C TRP A 198 7.07 5.80 -20.32
N PRO A 199 8.11 5.54 -21.15
CA PRO A 199 8.87 4.29 -21.07
C PRO A 199 9.58 4.07 -19.73
N SER A 200 9.94 5.16 -19.04
CA SER A 200 10.65 5.16 -17.74
C SER A 200 9.71 5.21 -16.54
N ARG A 201 8.39 5.16 -16.73
CA ARG A 201 7.41 5.30 -15.64
C ARG A 201 7.52 4.23 -14.54
N TRP A 202 8.18 3.11 -14.83
CA TRP A 202 8.42 2.04 -13.86
C TRP A 202 9.67 2.27 -12.99
N ASP A 203 10.55 3.22 -13.33
CA ASP A 203 11.84 3.40 -12.65
C ASP A 203 11.68 3.77 -11.17
N ALA A 204 10.63 4.52 -10.81
CA ALA A 204 10.33 4.86 -9.42
C ALA A 204 9.99 3.62 -8.56
N TYR A 205 9.47 2.57 -9.19
CA TYR A 205 9.05 1.33 -8.53
C TYR A 205 10.19 0.31 -8.42
N LEU A 206 11.15 0.37 -9.34
CA LEU A 206 12.34 -0.48 -9.32
C LEU A 206 13.37 -0.01 -8.29
N LYS A 207 13.32 1.26 -7.90
CA LYS A 207 14.21 1.86 -6.87
C LYS A 207 13.79 1.58 -5.44
N MET A 208 12.72 0.82 -5.22
CA MET A 208 12.44 0.29 -3.88
C MET A 208 13.59 -0.64 -3.52
N GLU A 209 14.54 -0.15 -2.72
CA GLU A 209 15.52 -1.01 -2.09
C GLU A 209 14.74 -2.07 -1.33
N GLY A 210 14.71 -3.27 -1.90
CA GLY A 210 14.14 -4.43 -1.25
C GLY A 210 14.75 -4.49 0.14
N LEU A 211 13.89 -4.73 1.13
CA LEU A 211 14.28 -5.30 2.41
C LEU A 211 15.40 -6.30 2.10
N ARG A 212 16.66 -5.91 2.30
CA ARG A 212 17.74 -6.88 2.35
C ARG A 212 17.30 -7.75 3.49
N CYS A 213 16.83 -8.96 3.19
CA CYS A 213 16.83 -10.04 4.15
C CYS A 213 18.28 -10.11 4.59
N THR A 214 18.60 -9.44 5.70
CA THR A 214 19.93 -9.47 6.28
C THR A 214 20.12 -10.93 6.64
N GLY A 215 20.95 -11.58 5.84
CA GLY A 215 21.41 -12.93 6.10
C GLY A 215 21.89 -12.96 7.54
N SER A 216 21.44 -13.99 8.25
CA SER A 216 21.95 -14.44 9.53
C SER A 216 23.45 -14.13 9.69
N PRO A 217 23.92 -13.64 10.86
CA PRO A 217 25.33 -13.44 11.07
C PRO A 217 26.03 -14.81 11.00
N SER A 218 26.79 -15.01 9.93
CA SER A 218 27.72 -16.13 9.84
C SER A 218 28.84 -15.88 10.84
N SER A 219 28.73 -16.47 12.03
CA SER A 219 29.86 -16.57 12.95
C SER A 219 30.89 -17.52 12.32
N THR A 220 31.85 -16.98 11.59
CA THR A 220 33.11 -17.67 11.34
C THR A 220 34.11 -17.18 12.37
N ARG A 221 34.18 -17.92 13.48
CA ARG A 221 35.27 -17.84 14.44
C ARG A 221 36.45 -18.59 13.82
N SER A 222 37.44 -17.85 13.32
CA SER A 222 38.76 -18.38 13.00
C SER A 222 39.62 -18.43 14.27
N TRP A 223 40.39 -19.52 14.35
CA TRP A 223 41.25 -20.01 15.43
C TRP A 223 42.00 -18.97 16.26
#